data_AF-A0A0L8V3L6-F1
#
_entry.id   AF-A0A0L8V3L6-F1
#
_cell.length_a   1.000
_cell.length_b   1.000
_cell.length_c   1.000
_cell.angle_alpha   90.00
_cell.angle_beta   90.00
_cell.angle_gamma   90.00
#
_symmetry.space_group_name_H-M   'P 1'
#
loop_
_entity.id
_entity.type
_entity.pdbx_description
1 polymer ?
#
loop_
_entity_poly.entity_id
_entity_poly.type
_entity_poly.pdbx_seq_one_letter_code
_entity_poly.pdbx_strand_id
1 'polypeptide(L)'
;MGISHLKKYLGLFDDSKLAGLLVGVVTLALAGIIVIRFVLPLTYWGVGKIFKGEANKTQIQLVVAYSLIPYLIYLAIGLILIIPAVITQNLDLLFYSHPVTYFVVWILAIRNLTYGLSYFNKFSYGYALLTVLITAGIAELVRMILLS
;
A
#
# COMPACT_ATOMS: atom_id res chain seq x y z
N MET A 1 11.56 31.73 -16.64
CA MET A 1 11.84 30.82 -17.79
C MET A 1 11.37 29.37 -17.61
N GLY A 2 10.96 28.89 -16.42
CA GLY A 2 10.60 27.46 -16.22
C GLY A 2 9.16 27.04 -16.57
N ILE A 3 8.21 27.97 -16.75
CA ILE A 3 6.78 27.66 -16.86
C ILE A 3 6.36 27.26 -18.30
N SER A 4 7.05 27.76 -19.34
CA SER A 4 6.70 27.46 -20.73
C SER A 4 7.08 26.04 -21.15
N HIS A 5 8.18 25.49 -20.62
CA HIS A 5 8.58 24.11 -20.87
C HIS A 5 7.64 23.12 -20.18
N LEU A 6 7.23 23.42 -18.93
CA LEU A 6 6.24 22.63 -18.19
C LEU A 6 4.90 22.53 -18.94
N LYS A 7 4.41 23.62 -19.53
CA LYS A 7 3.20 23.60 -20.38
C LYS A 7 3.35 22.72 -21.63
N LYS A 8 4.53 22.67 -22.24
CA LYS A 8 4.79 21.84 -23.43
C LYS A 8 4.84 20.34 -23.09
N TYR A 9 5.35 19.99 -21.92
CA TYR A 9 5.30 18.61 -21.41
C TYR A 9 3.89 18.20 -20.97
N LEU A 10 3.13 19.11 -20.35
CA LEU A 10 1.73 18.89 -20.02
C LEU A 10 0.86 18.69 -21.28
N GLY A 11 1.13 19.41 -22.37
CA GLY A 11 0.42 19.22 -23.65
C GLY A 11 0.64 17.85 -24.31
N LEU A 12 1.78 17.17 -24.05
CA LEU A 12 2.01 15.80 -24.53
C LEU A 12 1.11 14.76 -23.80
N PHE A 13 0.64 15.09 -22.60
CA PHE A 13 -0.26 14.24 -21.82
C PHE A 13 -1.72 14.33 -22.30
N ASP A 14 -2.13 15.47 -22.86
CA ASP A 14 -3.49 15.65 -23.42
C ASP A 14 -3.70 14.87 -24.72
N ASP A 15 -2.67 14.77 -25.57
CA ASP A 15 -2.76 14.14 -26.90
C ASP A 15 -2.61 12.61 -26.89
N SER A 16 -2.08 12.01 -25.81
CA SER A 16 -1.84 10.57 -25.75
C SER A 16 -2.26 9.94 -24.42
N LYS A 17 -3.52 9.48 -24.38
CA LYS A 17 -4.09 8.74 -23.24
C LYS A 17 -3.19 7.59 -22.74
N LEU A 18 -2.46 6.93 -23.65
CA LEU A 18 -1.50 5.88 -23.32
C LEU A 18 -0.26 6.40 -22.57
N ALA A 19 0.30 7.56 -22.96
CA ALA A 19 1.46 8.12 -22.25
C ALA A 19 1.06 8.65 -20.87
N GLY A 20 -0.12 9.28 -20.76
CA GLY A 20 -0.70 9.67 -19.47
C GLY A 20 -0.93 8.48 -18.54
N LEU A 21 -1.47 7.38 -19.06
CA LEU A 21 -1.66 6.15 -18.29
C LEU A 21 -0.33 5.54 -17.84
N LEU A 22 0.67 5.43 -18.73
CA LEU A 22 1.99 4.88 -18.39
C LEU A 22 2.69 5.73 -17.31
N VAL A 23 2.69 7.05 -17.45
CA VAL A 23 3.29 7.94 -16.44
C VAL A 23 2.51 7.89 -15.12
N GLY A 24 1.18 7.79 -15.17
CA GLY A 24 0.34 7.61 -13.99
C GLY A 24 0.67 6.33 -13.22
N VAL A 25 0.78 5.20 -13.93
CA VAL A 25 1.15 3.90 -13.34
C VAL A 25 2.54 3.95 -12.71
N VAL A 26 3.54 4.48 -13.43
CA VAL A 26 4.91 4.59 -12.91
C VAL A 26 4.96 5.51 -11.69
N THR A 27 4.29 6.66 -11.74
CA THR A 27 4.27 7.63 -10.64
C THR A 27 3.56 7.05 -9.40
N LEU A 28 2.44 6.35 -9.58
CA LEU A 28 1.74 5.66 -8.49
C LEU A 28 2.60 4.55 -7.88
N ALA A 29 3.30 3.76 -8.71
CA ALA A 29 4.20 2.72 -8.22
C ALA A 29 5.35 3.31 -7.38
N LEU A 30 5.99 4.38 -7.87
CA LEU A 30 7.05 5.07 -7.15
C LEU A 30 6.55 5.71 -5.85
N ALA A 31 5.39 6.36 -5.89
CA ALA A 31 4.74 6.92 -4.69
C ALA A 31 4.42 5.83 -3.66
N GLY A 32 3.91 4.67 -4.12
CA GLY A 32 3.64 3.52 -3.28
C GLY A 32 4.90 3.00 -2.58
N ILE A 33 6.02 2.89 -3.30
CA ILE A 33 7.32 2.50 -2.73
C ILE A 33 7.76 3.49 -1.64
N ILE A 34 7.62 4.79 -1.88
CA ILE A 34 8.00 5.82 -0.89
C ILE A 34 7.13 5.69 0.36
N VAL A 35 5.82 5.53 0.21
CA VAL A 35 4.88 5.41 1.33
C VAL A 35 5.18 4.15 2.15
N ILE A 36 5.36 3.00 1.50
CA ILE A 36 5.63 1.72 2.16
C ILE A 36 7.00 1.71 2.86
N ARG A 37 8.02 2.29 2.23
CA ARG A 37 9.40 2.23 2.73
C ARG A 37 9.67 3.24 3.84
N PHE A 38 9.05 4.41 3.76
CA PHE A 38 9.38 5.53 4.64
C PHE A 38 8.18 5.97 5.50
N VAL A 39 7.05 6.31 4.88
CA VAL A 39 5.94 6.97 5.59
C VAL A 39 5.26 6.01 6.58
N LEU A 40 4.79 4.85 6.11
CA LEU A 40 4.08 3.88 6.94
C LEU A 40 4.92 3.36 8.13
N PRO A 41 6.19 2.96 7.95
CA PRO A 41 7.03 2.55 9.07
C PRO A 41 7.26 3.68 10.07
N LEU A 42 7.41 4.93 9.62
CA LEU A 42 7.57 6.08 10.51
C LEU A 42 6.32 6.34 11.34
N THR A 43 5.13 6.23 10.75
CA THR A 43 3.88 6.42 11.49
C THR A 43 3.66 5.30 12.51
N TYR A 44 3.87 4.03 12.14
CA TYR A 44 3.76 2.92 13.08
C TYR A 44 4.80 3.01 14.20
N TRP A 45 6.02 3.43 13.88
CA TRP A 45 7.06 3.66 14.88
C TRP A 45 6.67 4.81 15.83
N GLY A 46 6.20 5.93 15.30
CA GLY A 46 5.76 7.08 16.09
C GLY A 46 4.62 6.72 17.04
N VAL A 47 3.55 6.09 16.54
CA VAL A 47 2.42 5.63 17.36
C VAL A 47 2.87 4.58 18.36
N GLY A 48 3.74 3.65 17.95
CA GLY A 48 4.34 2.67 18.87
C GLY A 48 5.09 3.33 20.03
N LYS A 49 5.83 4.42 19.79
CA LYS A 49 6.52 5.13 20.87
C LYS A 49 5.57 5.82 21.86
N ILE A 50 4.40 6.27 21.42
CA ILE A 50 3.35 6.80 22.32
C ILE A 50 2.92 5.73 23.33
N PHE A 51 2.81 4.47 22.89
CA PHE A 51 2.49 3.32 23.73
C PHE A 51 3.71 2.70 24.44
N LYS A 52 4.86 3.40 24.48
CA LYS A 52 6.13 2.93 25.06
C LYS A 52 6.70 1.67 24.40
N GLY A 53 6.49 1.51 23.10
CA GLY A 53 6.98 0.37 22.33
C GLY A 53 8.50 0.35 22.18
N GLU A 54 9.07 -0.85 22.30
CA GLU A 54 10.54 -1.04 22.28
C GLU A 54 11.13 -1.15 20.87
N ALA A 55 10.30 -1.29 19.83
CA ALA A 55 10.81 -1.58 18.50
C ALA A 55 11.68 -0.44 17.94
N ASN A 56 12.70 -0.83 17.19
CA ASN A 56 13.50 0.08 16.38
C ASN A 56 12.88 0.28 14.98
N LYS A 57 13.32 1.30 14.26
CA LYS A 57 12.74 1.65 12.94
C LYS A 57 12.89 0.53 11.91
N THR A 58 14.02 -0.19 11.91
CA THR A 58 14.30 -1.28 10.98
C THR A 58 13.40 -2.48 11.21
N GLN A 59 13.11 -2.81 12.48
CA GLN A 59 12.16 -3.87 12.85
C GLN A 59 10.76 -3.52 12.38
N ILE A 60 10.32 -2.26 12.55
CA ILE A 60 9.01 -1.81 12.06
C ILE A 60 8.97 -1.83 10.52
N GLN A 61 10.02 -1.41 9.83
CA GLN A 61 10.12 -1.52 8.37
C GLN A 61 9.97 -2.96 7.89
N LEU A 62 10.64 -3.89 8.58
CA LEU A 62 10.53 -5.32 8.29
C LEU A 62 9.08 -5.79 8.49
N VAL A 63 8.44 -5.45 9.60
CA VAL A 63 7.04 -5.80 9.86
C VAL A 63 6.10 -5.28 8.77
N VAL A 64 6.28 -4.03 8.34
CA VAL A 64 5.50 -3.45 7.22
C VAL A 64 5.75 -4.23 5.94
N ALA A 65 7.01 -4.56 5.60
CA ALA A 65 7.33 -5.36 4.41
C ALA A 65 6.68 -6.76 4.46
N TYR A 66 6.74 -7.46 5.60
CA TYR A 66 6.11 -8.77 5.76
C TYR A 66 4.58 -8.71 5.69
N SER A 67 3.97 -7.60 6.11
CA SER A 67 2.51 -7.41 5.98
C SER A 67 2.03 -7.32 4.52
N LEU A 68 2.94 -7.06 3.57
CA LEU A 68 2.61 -6.98 2.14
C LEU A 68 2.65 -8.32 1.42
N ILE A 69 3.20 -9.38 2.05
CA ILE A 69 3.29 -10.71 1.45
C ILE A 69 1.93 -11.22 0.94
N PRO A 70 0.80 -11.11 1.68
CA PRO A 70 -0.51 -11.50 1.17
C PRO A 70 -0.89 -10.80 -0.14
N TYR A 71 -0.58 -9.51 -0.28
CA TYR A 71 -0.84 -8.76 -1.51
C TYR A 71 0.07 -9.18 -2.66
N LEU A 72 1.34 -9.52 -2.38
CA LEU A 72 2.26 -10.06 -3.39
C LEU A 72 1.80 -11.43 -3.90
N ILE A 73 1.31 -12.30 -3.02
CA ILE A 73 0.72 -13.59 -3.41
C ILE A 73 -0.53 -13.38 -4.26
N TYR A 74 -1.40 -12.45 -3.85
CA TYR A 74 -2.60 -12.11 -4.62
C TYR A 74 -2.26 -11.59 -6.02
N LEU A 75 -1.26 -10.71 -6.14
CA LEU A 75 -0.75 -10.23 -7.41
C LEU A 75 -0.21 -11.37 -8.28
N ALA A 76 0.59 -12.28 -7.69
CA ALA A 76 1.15 -13.42 -8.41
C ALA A 76 0.04 -14.35 -8.95
N ILE A 77 -1.00 -14.62 -8.15
CA ILE A 77 -2.17 -15.39 -8.60
C ILE A 77 -2.87 -14.66 -9.76
N GLY A 78 -3.09 -13.35 -9.64
CA GLY A 78 -3.67 -12.53 -10.71
C GLY A 78 -2.88 -12.60 -12.01
N LEU A 79 -1.54 -12.56 -11.95
CA LEU A 79 -0.66 -12.70 -13.10
C LEU A 79 -0.74 -14.09 -13.74
N ILE A 80 -0.79 -15.15 -12.94
CA ILE A 80 -0.94 -16.53 -13.42
C ILE A 80 -2.28 -16.70 -14.16
N LEU A 81 -3.35 -16.07 -13.67
CA LEU A 81 -4.68 -16.14 -14.25
C LEU A 81 -4.85 -15.36 -15.56
N ILE A 82 -3.88 -14.54 -15.96
CA ILE A 82 -3.88 -13.88 -17.28
C ILE A 82 -3.90 -14.92 -18.41
N ILE A 83 -3.12 -16.00 -18.27
CA ILE A 83 -3.01 -17.04 -19.31
C ILE A 83 -4.39 -17.71 -19.58
N PRO A 84 -5.08 -18.29 -18.58
CA PRO A 84 -6.40 -18.86 -18.80
C PRO A 84 -7.46 -17.82 -19.19
N ALA A 85 -7.35 -16.56 -18.74
CA ALA A 85 -8.25 -15.48 -19.16
C ALA A 85 -8.16 -15.22 -20.68
N VAL A 86 -6.95 -15.20 -21.24
CA VAL A 86 -6.71 -15.04 -22.69
C VAL A 86 -7.23 -16.25 -23.47
N ILE A 87 -7.01 -17.48 -22.96
CA ILE A 87 -7.47 -18.71 -23.63
C ILE A 87 -8.99 -18.80 -23.66
N THR A 88 -9.66 -18.49 -22.54
CA THR A 88 -11.11 -18.59 -22.39
C THR A 88 -11.87 -17.36 -22.90
N GLN A 89 -11.14 -16.31 -23.31
CA GLN A 89 -11.67 -14.97 -23.62
C GLN A 89 -12.56 -14.37 -22.51
N ASN A 90 -12.40 -14.86 -21.28
CA ASN A 90 -13.15 -14.35 -20.14
C ASN A 90 -12.31 -13.30 -19.41
N LEU A 91 -12.62 -12.03 -19.67
CA LEU A 91 -11.96 -10.88 -19.03
C LEU A 91 -12.25 -10.80 -17.52
N ASP A 92 -13.25 -11.50 -16.99
CA ASP A 92 -13.52 -11.54 -15.55
C ASP A 92 -12.44 -12.32 -14.77
N LEU A 93 -11.68 -13.18 -15.47
CA LEU A 93 -10.50 -13.85 -14.93
C LEU A 93 -9.28 -12.93 -14.90
N LEU A 94 -9.23 -11.92 -15.79
CA LEU A 94 -8.20 -10.89 -15.77
C LEU A 94 -8.39 -10.06 -14.49
N PHE A 95 -7.35 -10.04 -13.66
CA PHE A 95 -7.34 -9.36 -12.35
C PHE A 95 -8.16 -10.01 -11.23
N TYR A 96 -8.58 -11.29 -11.33
CA TYR A 96 -9.27 -12.07 -10.27
C TYR A 96 -9.78 -11.23 -9.09
N SER A 97 -10.77 -10.39 -9.37
CA SER A 97 -11.20 -9.32 -8.45
C SER A 97 -12.29 -9.82 -7.52
N HIS A 98 -12.16 -11.07 -7.04
CA HIS A 98 -13.20 -11.65 -6.21
C HIS A 98 -13.18 -10.94 -4.84
N PRO A 99 -14.30 -10.30 -4.42
CA PRO A 99 -14.31 -9.46 -3.22
C PRO A 99 -13.93 -10.23 -1.95
N VAL A 100 -14.29 -11.51 -1.88
CA VAL A 100 -13.89 -12.41 -0.78
C VAL A 100 -12.38 -12.58 -0.70
N THR A 101 -11.69 -12.76 -1.83
CA THR A 101 -10.23 -12.93 -1.85
C THR A 101 -9.54 -11.67 -1.38
N TYR A 102 -10.00 -10.51 -1.84
CA TYR A 102 -9.47 -9.22 -1.39
C TYR A 102 -9.63 -9.05 0.13
N PHE A 103 -10.79 -9.40 0.67
CA PHE A 103 -11.04 -9.35 2.11
C PHE A 103 -10.14 -10.29 2.91
N VAL A 104 -9.93 -11.52 2.42
CA VAL A 104 -9.01 -12.49 3.04
C VAL A 104 -7.57 -11.96 3.04
N VAL A 105 -7.10 -11.43 1.91
CA VAL A 105 -5.77 -10.83 1.78
C VAL A 105 -5.59 -9.68 2.76
N TRP A 106 -6.58 -8.81 2.88
CA TRP A 106 -6.58 -7.68 3.80
C TRP A 106 -6.51 -8.13 5.28
N ILE A 107 -7.31 -9.13 5.68
CA ILE A 107 -7.25 -9.70 7.03
C ILE A 107 -5.87 -10.29 7.32
N LEU A 108 -5.31 -11.04 6.39
CA LEU A 108 -3.98 -11.64 6.56
C LEU A 108 -2.89 -10.59 6.68
N ALA A 109 -2.98 -9.50 5.91
CA ALA A 109 -2.04 -8.38 5.98
C ALA A 109 -2.11 -7.70 7.36
N ILE A 110 -3.32 -7.36 7.84
CA ILE A 110 -3.51 -6.75 9.16
C ILE A 110 -3.06 -7.69 10.27
N ARG A 111 -3.36 -8.99 10.16
CA ARG A 111 -2.89 -9.99 11.12
C ARG A 111 -1.37 -9.99 11.18
N ASN A 112 -0.67 -10.09 10.06
CA ASN A 112 0.80 -10.11 10.01
C ASN A 112 1.40 -8.83 10.58
N LEU A 113 0.81 -7.68 10.23
CA LEU A 113 1.20 -6.38 10.76
C LEU A 113 1.04 -6.33 12.29
N THR A 114 -0.11 -6.72 12.81
CA THR A 114 -0.43 -6.69 14.25
C THR A 114 0.46 -7.64 15.04
N TYR A 115 0.66 -8.87 14.53
CA TYR A 115 1.59 -9.83 15.15
C TYR A 115 3.03 -9.32 15.16
N GLY A 116 3.51 -8.79 14.04
CA GLY A 116 4.86 -8.24 13.94
C GLY A 116 5.07 -7.05 14.88
N LEU A 117 4.11 -6.12 14.93
CA LEU A 117 4.15 -4.97 15.84
C LEU A 117 4.13 -5.43 17.30
N SER A 118 3.28 -6.39 17.65
CA SER A 118 3.21 -6.96 19.01
C SER A 118 4.55 -7.60 19.40
N TYR A 119 5.13 -8.39 18.52
CA TYR A 119 6.38 -9.11 18.76
C TYR A 119 7.57 -8.17 19.02
N PHE A 120 7.77 -7.16 18.14
CA PHE A 120 8.93 -6.27 18.25
C PHE A 120 8.73 -5.12 19.25
N ASN A 121 7.51 -4.61 19.45
CA ASN A 121 7.26 -3.58 20.47
C ASN A 121 7.07 -4.14 21.87
N LYS A 122 7.03 -5.47 22.06
CA LYS A 122 6.67 -6.13 23.32
C LYS A 122 5.28 -5.74 23.83
N PHE A 123 4.37 -5.49 22.90
CA PHE A 123 2.98 -5.16 23.19
C PHE A 123 2.12 -6.41 23.32
N SER A 124 1.00 -6.27 24.04
CA SER A 124 -0.13 -7.19 23.84
C SER A 124 -0.71 -7.01 22.43
N TYR A 125 -1.37 -8.04 21.92
CA TYR A 125 -2.01 -8.01 20.61
C TYR A 125 -2.99 -6.81 20.47
N GLY A 126 -3.73 -6.49 21.53
CA GLY A 126 -4.66 -5.36 21.54
C GLY A 126 -3.99 -3.99 21.36
N TYR A 127 -2.85 -3.76 22.02
CA TYR A 127 -2.08 -2.52 21.83
C TYR A 127 -1.48 -2.41 20.43
N ALA A 128 -1.02 -3.54 19.87
CA ALA A 128 -0.58 -3.57 18.48
C ALA A 128 -1.73 -3.26 17.51
N LEU A 129 -2.93 -3.81 17.75
CA LEU A 129 -4.11 -3.51 16.94
C LEU A 129 -4.51 -2.03 17.03
N LEU A 130 -4.50 -1.45 18.24
CA LEU A 130 -4.72 -0.01 18.43
C LEU A 130 -3.68 0.83 17.69
N THR A 131 -2.41 0.43 17.69
CA THR A 131 -1.35 1.10 16.92
C THR A 131 -1.68 1.11 15.43
N VAL A 132 -2.21 0.00 14.92
CA VAL A 132 -2.67 -0.09 13.53
C VAL A 132 -3.85 0.84 13.25
N LEU A 133 -4.88 0.80 14.10
CA LEU A 133 -6.09 1.60 13.96
C LEU A 133 -5.82 3.10 14.06
N ILE A 134 -4.97 3.53 15.00
CA ILE A 134 -4.60 4.94 15.14
C ILE A 134 -3.82 5.41 13.92
N THR A 135 -2.88 4.61 13.41
CA THR A 135 -2.14 4.95 12.19
C THR A 135 -3.07 5.10 10.99
N ALA A 136 -4.05 4.19 10.84
CA ALA A 136 -5.08 4.29 9.80
C ALA A 136 -5.96 5.53 9.99
N GLY A 137 -6.36 5.85 11.22
CA GLY A 137 -7.13 7.06 11.54
C GLY A 137 -6.38 8.35 11.20
N ILE A 138 -5.07 8.42 11.49
CA ILE A 138 -4.23 9.56 11.10
C ILE A 138 -4.19 9.71 9.58
N ALA A 139 -4.03 8.60 8.83
CA ALA A 139 -4.03 8.64 7.38
C ALA A 139 -5.37 9.14 6.81
N GLU A 140 -6.49 8.71 7.40
CA GLU A 140 -7.83 9.15 6.99
C GLU A 140 -8.08 10.63 7.31
N LEU A 141 -7.62 11.12 8.46
CA LEU A 141 -7.68 12.55 8.79
C LEU A 141 -6.89 13.41 7.79
N VAL A 142 -5.67 12.98 7.43
CA VAL A 142 -4.88 13.66 6.41
C VAL A 142 -5.61 13.68 5.07
N ARG A 143 -6.23 12.56 4.69
CA ARG A 143 -7.04 12.47 3.47
C ARG A 143 -8.19 13.47 3.48
N MET A 144 -8.92 13.57 4.59
CA MET A 144 -10.03 14.51 4.74
C MET A 144 -9.58 15.96 4.59
N ILE A 145 -8.45 16.33 5.20
CA ILE A 145 -7.90 17.71 5.14
C ILE A 145 -7.42 18.07 3.72
N LEU A 146 -6.85 17.12 2.98
CA LEU A 146 -6.34 17.36 1.62
C LEU A 146 -7.46 17.44 0.57
N LEU A 147 -8.61 16.83 0.84
CA LEU A 147 -9.75 16.76 -0.08
C LEU A 147 -10.89 17.72 0.28
N SER A 148 -10.80 18.42 1.42
CA SER A 148 -11.69 19.52 1.83
C SER A 148 -11.23 20.84 1.25
#